data_AF-A0A1G9L2J2-F1
#
_entry.id   AF-A0A1G9L2J2-F1
#
_cell.length_a   1.000
_cell.length_b   1.000
_cell.length_c   1.000
_cell.angle_alpha   90.00
_cell.angle_beta   90.00
_cell.angle_gamma   90.00
#
_symmetry.space_group_name_H-M   'P 1'
#
loop_
_entity.id
_entity.type
_entity.pdbx_description
1 polymer ?
#
loop_
_entity_poly.entity_id
_entity_poly.type
_entity_poly.pdbx_seq_one_letter_code
_entity_poly.pdbx_strand_id
1 'polypeptide(L)'
;MSSGDTSGAGRTTDVEPLVTPWVVARVSGPSMTPTVRSGDRLLVRRVTGATTVRHDDVVLARFPARPELLVVKRVRRAVPGGHWVEGDNPFVTDDSRAFGPAVVVGRVVGRLWPRPGRLPGRPA
;
A
#
# COMPACT_ATOMS: atom_id res chain seq x y z
N MET A 1 28.24 36.85 43.12
CA MET A 1 28.75 36.21 41.90
C MET A 1 27.53 35.82 41.07
N SER A 2 27.49 36.33 39.84
CA SER A 2 26.37 36.35 38.90
C SER A 2 26.29 35.07 38.06
N SER A 3 25.07 34.76 37.59
CA SER A 3 24.74 34.04 36.34
C SER A 3 25.19 32.57 36.24
N GLY A 4 24.41 31.59 35.79
CA GLY A 4 23.29 31.61 34.86
C GLY A 4 23.67 30.71 33.68
N ASP A 5 23.37 29.40 33.74
CA ASP A 5 23.54 28.50 32.61
C ASP A 5 22.18 27.97 32.15
N THR A 6 21.60 28.74 31.23
CA THR A 6 20.53 28.30 30.35
C THR A 6 21.15 27.37 29.30
N SER A 7 21.08 26.06 29.51
CA SER A 7 21.37 25.09 28.45
C SER A 7 20.23 25.14 27.44
N GLY A 8 20.46 25.88 26.36
CA GLY A 8 19.54 26.02 25.23
C GLY A 8 19.17 24.67 24.65
N ALA A 9 17.90 24.31 24.75
CA ALA A 9 17.30 23.24 23.96
C ALA A 9 17.39 23.65 22.48
N GLY A 10 18.37 23.07 21.79
CA GLY A 10 18.53 23.18 20.35
C GLY A 10 17.26 22.68 19.68
N ARG A 11 16.54 23.62 19.06
CA ARG A 11 15.41 23.40 18.16
C ARG A 11 15.77 22.31 17.17
N THR A 12 15.10 21.14 17.25
CA THR A 12 14.85 20.34 16.06
C THR A 12 14.23 21.30 15.05
N THR A 13 14.92 21.55 13.95
CA THR A 13 14.34 22.29 12.83
C THR A 13 13.12 21.51 12.38
N ASP A 14 11.93 21.98 12.76
CA ASP A 14 10.64 21.48 12.32
C ASP A 14 10.54 21.78 10.82
N VAL A 15 11.08 20.88 10.02
CA VAL A 15 10.88 20.90 8.57
C VAL A 15 9.43 20.47 8.35
N GLU A 16 8.61 21.40 7.87
CA GLU A 16 7.22 21.12 7.50
C GLU A 16 7.16 19.90 6.56
N PRO A 17 6.39 18.86 6.89
CA PRO A 17 6.30 17.67 6.05
C PRO A 17 5.78 18.02 4.66
N LEU A 18 6.47 17.51 3.63
CA LEU A 18 5.95 17.62 2.26
C LEU A 18 4.67 16.78 2.13
N VAL A 19 3.54 17.45 1.87
CA VAL A 19 2.29 16.79 1.54
C VAL A 19 2.46 16.06 0.21
N THR A 20 2.39 14.74 0.23
CA THR A 20 2.68 13.89 -0.93
C THR A 20 1.60 12.84 -1.17
N PRO A 21 1.20 12.59 -2.44
CA PRO A 21 0.30 11.49 -2.78
C PRO A 21 1.00 10.13 -2.69
N TRP A 22 2.30 10.10 -2.42
CA TRP A 22 3.12 8.88 -2.43
C TRP A 22 3.23 8.25 -1.04
N VAL A 23 3.17 6.92 -1.00
CA VAL A 23 3.38 6.09 0.19
C VAL A 23 4.30 4.94 -0.18
N VAL A 24 5.14 4.52 0.76
CA VAL A 24 5.88 3.26 0.66
C VAL A 24 5.19 2.21 1.51
N ALA A 25 4.77 1.11 0.90
CA ALA A 25 4.18 -0.02 1.60
C ALA A 25 5.18 -1.18 1.67
N ARG A 26 5.42 -1.72 2.86
CA ARG A 26 6.19 -2.96 3.03
C ARG A 26 5.25 -4.15 2.95
N VAL A 27 5.56 -5.11 2.09
CA VAL A 27 4.76 -6.34 1.93
C VAL A 27 4.99 -7.26 3.12
N SER A 28 3.90 -7.76 3.69
CA SER A 28 3.90 -8.82 4.70
C SER A 28 3.04 -9.99 4.21
N GLY A 29 3.49 -11.22 4.46
CA GLY A 29 2.82 -12.44 4.04
C GLY A 29 2.98 -12.80 2.56
N PRO A 30 2.51 -14.00 2.14
CA PRO A 30 2.79 -14.56 0.83
C PRO A 30 1.65 -14.39 -0.19
N SER A 31 0.58 -13.64 0.11
CA SER A 31 -0.65 -13.63 -0.70
C SER A 31 -0.47 -13.13 -2.14
N MET A 32 0.58 -12.37 -2.40
CA MET A 32 0.89 -11.82 -3.72
C MET A 32 2.12 -12.47 -4.37
N THR A 33 2.61 -13.57 -3.80
CA THR A 33 3.67 -14.37 -4.45
C THR A 33 3.08 -15.07 -5.68
N PRO A 34 3.77 -15.11 -6.84
CA PRO A 34 5.17 -14.69 -7.07
C PRO A 34 5.37 -13.21 -7.41
N THR A 35 4.32 -12.43 -7.69
CA THR A 35 4.43 -11.04 -8.14
C THR A 35 5.19 -10.14 -7.18
N VAL A 36 4.88 -10.22 -5.88
CA VAL A 36 5.65 -9.58 -4.79
C VAL A 36 5.78 -10.56 -3.61
N ARG A 37 6.88 -10.42 -2.87
CA ARG A 37 7.26 -11.28 -1.74
C ARG A 37 7.30 -10.46 -0.45
N SER A 38 7.15 -11.13 0.68
CA SER A 38 7.32 -10.50 1.98
C SER A 38 8.68 -9.78 2.06
N GLY A 39 8.68 -8.57 2.60
CA GLY A 39 9.87 -7.71 2.67
C GLY A 39 10.04 -6.75 1.50
N ASP A 40 9.35 -6.96 0.37
CA ASP A 40 9.35 -5.99 -0.72
C ASP A 40 8.83 -4.63 -0.26
N ARG A 41 9.40 -3.56 -0.80
CA ARG A 41 8.91 -2.18 -0.62
C ARG A 41 8.27 -1.73 -1.91
N LEU A 42 7.00 -1.33 -1.85
CA LEU A 42 6.20 -0.92 -3.00
C LEU A 42 5.98 0.57 -2.96
N LEU A 43 6.16 1.24 -4.10
CA LEU A 43 5.75 2.62 -4.25
C LEU A 43 4.26 2.65 -4.59
N VAL A 44 3.49 3.36 -3.79
CA VAL A 44 2.03 3.45 -3.89
C VAL A 44 1.63 4.89 -4.12
N ARG A 45 0.79 5.13 -5.13
CA ARG A 45 0.13 6.43 -5.31
C ARG A 45 -1.26 6.35 -4.69
N ARG A 46 -1.54 7.21 -3.71
CA ARG A 46 -2.88 7.34 -3.10
C ARG A 46 -3.91 7.59 -4.20
N VAL A 47 -5.03 6.90 -4.13
CA VAL A 47 -6.15 7.17 -5.05
C VAL A 47 -6.90 8.41 -4.57
N THR A 48 -7.20 9.29 -5.51
CA THR A 48 -8.14 10.41 -5.35
C THR A 48 -9.29 10.20 -6.34
N GLY A 49 -10.34 11.04 -6.30
CA GLY A 49 -11.49 10.90 -7.21
C GLY A 49 -11.14 10.82 -8.71
N ALA A 50 -9.98 11.35 -9.12
CA ALA A 50 -9.51 11.29 -10.51
C ALA A 50 -8.70 10.01 -10.86
N THR A 51 -8.35 9.18 -9.88
CA THR A 51 -7.47 8.01 -10.12
C THR A 51 -8.28 6.81 -10.61
N THR A 52 -8.07 6.44 -11.87
CA THR A 52 -8.63 5.19 -12.43
C THR A 52 -7.86 3.97 -11.92
N VAL A 53 -8.57 3.04 -11.28
CA VAL A 53 -8.09 1.70 -10.94
C VAL A 53 -8.61 0.72 -11.99
N ARG A 54 -7.72 -0.08 -12.58
CA ARG A 54 -8.04 -0.97 -13.70
C ARG A 54 -7.94 -2.44 -13.29
N HIS A 55 -8.50 -3.31 -14.14
CA HIS A 55 -8.24 -4.74 -14.09
C HIS A 55 -6.73 -5.01 -14.02
N ASP A 56 -6.34 -6.00 -13.21
CA ASP A 56 -4.97 -6.41 -12.92
C ASP A 56 -4.06 -5.39 -12.24
N ASP A 57 -4.56 -4.20 -11.86
CA ASP A 57 -3.79 -3.32 -11.00
C ASP A 57 -3.51 -3.98 -9.65
N VAL A 58 -2.26 -3.89 -9.19
CA VAL A 58 -1.91 -4.20 -7.81
C VAL A 58 -2.22 -2.97 -6.96
N VAL A 59 -2.96 -3.18 -5.88
CA VAL A 59 -3.50 -2.10 -5.05
C VAL A 59 -3.20 -2.32 -3.58
N LEU A 60 -3.04 -1.22 -2.87
CA LEU A 60 -3.19 -1.15 -1.43
C LEU A 60 -4.68 -0.89 -1.15
N ALA A 61 -5.32 -1.79 -0.42
CA ALA A 61 -6.75 -1.76 -0.16
C ALA A 61 -7.06 -2.13 1.30
N ARG A 62 -8.31 -1.92 1.71
CA ARG A 62 -8.85 -2.38 2.99
C ARG A 62 -10.21 -3.02 2.77
N PHE A 63 -10.54 -4.02 3.59
CA PHE A 63 -11.87 -4.61 3.60
C PHE A 63 -12.74 -3.88 4.63
N PRO A 64 -14.02 -3.57 4.32
CA PRO A 64 -14.93 -2.99 5.32
C PRO A 64 -15.07 -3.84 6.59
N ALA A 65 -14.96 -5.17 6.47
CA ALA A 65 -14.99 -6.10 7.59
C ALA A 65 -13.73 -6.09 8.48
N ARG A 66 -12.62 -5.50 8.00
CA ARG A 66 -11.34 -5.35 8.72
C ARG A 66 -10.72 -3.98 8.40
N PRO A 67 -11.34 -2.88 8.85
CA PRO A 67 -11.01 -1.52 8.41
C PRO A 67 -9.60 -1.06 8.78
N GLU A 68 -9.02 -1.63 9.83
CA GLU A 68 -7.67 -1.39 10.33
C GLU A 68 -6.57 -2.10 9.53
N LEU A 69 -6.92 -3.11 8.72
CA LEU A 69 -5.96 -3.91 7.99
C LEU A 69 -5.80 -3.44 6.54
N LEU A 70 -4.60 -2.95 6.22
CA LEU A 70 -4.19 -2.68 4.84
C LEU A 70 -3.63 -3.95 4.20
N VAL A 71 -4.14 -4.27 3.02
CA VAL A 71 -3.73 -5.44 2.22
C VAL A 71 -3.21 -5.02 0.86
N VAL A 72 -2.25 -5.78 0.34
CA VAL A 72 -1.81 -5.68 -1.05
C VAL A 72 -2.44 -6.83 -1.83
N LYS A 73 -3.26 -6.50 -2.83
CA LYS A 73 -4.01 -7.47 -3.65
C LYS A 73 -4.05 -7.03 -5.11
N ARG A 74 -4.46 -7.91 -6.02
CA ARG A 74 -4.70 -7.59 -7.43
C ARG A 74 -6.17 -7.42 -7.72
N VAL A 75 -6.52 -6.36 -8.46
CA VAL A 75 -7.90 -6.08 -8.88
C VAL A 75 -8.33 -7.07 -9.95
N ARG A 76 -9.48 -7.73 -9.73
CA ARG A 76 -10.13 -8.59 -10.72
C ARG A 76 -11.26 -7.88 -11.44
N ARG A 77 -12.01 -7.03 -10.76
CA ARG A 77 -13.11 -6.26 -11.36
C ARG A 77 -13.59 -5.17 -10.40
N ALA A 78 -14.17 -4.12 -10.96
CA ALA A 78 -14.99 -3.20 -10.18
C ALA A 78 -16.32 -3.88 -9.80
N VAL A 79 -16.83 -3.58 -8.62
CA VAL A 79 -18.11 -4.09 -8.09
C VAL A 79 -18.80 -2.99 -7.29
N PRO A 80 -20.11 -3.07 -7.02
CA PRO A 80 -20.76 -2.14 -6.09
C PRO A 80 -20.01 -2.08 -4.76
N GLY A 81 -19.74 -0.86 -4.28
CA GLY A 81 -19.01 -0.63 -3.03
C GLY A 81 -17.49 -0.70 -3.11
N GLY A 82 -16.89 -1.02 -4.27
CA GLY A 82 -15.43 -0.98 -4.44
C GLY A 82 -14.91 -1.89 -5.53
N HIS A 83 -13.95 -2.76 -5.17
CA HIS A 83 -13.28 -3.65 -6.10
C HIS A 83 -13.25 -5.08 -5.55
N TRP A 84 -13.44 -6.05 -6.42
CA TRP A 84 -13.12 -7.44 -6.11
C TRP A 84 -11.62 -7.62 -6.30
N VAL A 85 -10.91 -7.97 -5.22
CA VAL A 85 -9.45 -8.09 -5.19
C VAL A 85 -9.04 -9.46 -4.70
N GLU A 86 -8.01 -10.03 -5.32
CA GLU A 86 -7.52 -11.37 -5.01
C GLU A 86 -6.01 -11.38 -4.85
N GLY A 87 -5.51 -12.34 -4.07
CA GLY A 87 -4.09 -12.66 -4.06
C GLY A 87 -3.65 -13.32 -5.36
N ASP A 88 -2.39 -13.11 -5.76
CA ASP A 88 -1.77 -13.88 -6.84
C ASP A 88 -1.32 -15.28 -6.37
N ASN A 89 -1.26 -15.51 -5.05
CA ASN A 89 -1.04 -16.84 -4.47
C ASN A 89 -2.39 -17.54 -4.22
N PRO A 90 -2.73 -18.61 -4.96
CA PRO A 90 -4.04 -19.25 -4.85
C PRO A 90 -4.28 -19.94 -3.50
N PHE A 91 -3.21 -20.31 -2.79
CA PHE A 91 -3.26 -21.00 -1.49
C PHE A 91 -3.57 -20.08 -0.32
N VAL A 92 -3.60 -18.75 -0.53
CA VAL A 92 -3.96 -17.76 0.49
C VAL A 92 -5.28 -17.11 0.11
N THR A 93 -6.32 -17.34 0.90
CA THR A 93 -7.70 -16.90 0.61
C THR A 93 -8.16 -15.68 1.42
N ASP A 94 -7.22 -15.01 2.11
CA ASP A 94 -7.48 -13.77 2.84
C ASP A 94 -7.66 -12.58 1.86
N ASP A 95 -8.73 -12.62 1.06
CA ASP A 95 -9.06 -11.66 0.02
C ASP A 95 -10.58 -11.54 -0.22
N SER A 96 -11.03 -11.01 -1.36
CA SER A 96 -12.45 -10.80 -1.62
C SER A 96 -13.30 -12.08 -1.60
N ARG A 97 -12.69 -13.26 -1.78
CA ARG A 97 -13.40 -14.54 -1.62
C ARG A 97 -13.88 -14.76 -0.18
N ALA A 98 -13.18 -14.20 0.80
CA ALA A 98 -13.51 -14.30 2.21
C ALA A 98 -14.23 -13.06 2.77
N PHE A 99 -13.91 -11.84 2.29
CA PHE A 99 -14.40 -10.59 2.88
C PHE A 99 -15.24 -9.72 1.94
N GLY A 100 -15.49 -10.17 0.71
CA GLY A 100 -16.23 -9.41 -0.28
C GLY A 100 -15.45 -8.21 -0.85
N PRO A 101 -16.15 -7.15 -1.31
CA PRO A 101 -15.51 -6.00 -1.94
C PRO A 101 -14.50 -5.28 -1.03
N ALA A 102 -13.39 -4.84 -1.60
CA ALA A 102 -12.39 -4.00 -0.94
C ALA A 102 -12.47 -2.55 -1.42
N VAL A 103 -12.18 -1.62 -0.51
CA VAL A 103 -11.98 -0.20 -0.82
C VAL A 103 -10.51 0.03 -1.12
N VAL A 104 -10.21 0.50 -2.33
CA VAL A 104 -8.83 0.81 -2.75
C VAL A 104 -8.39 2.12 -2.12
N VAL A 105 -7.22 2.12 -1.50
CA VAL A 105 -6.58 3.28 -0.84
C VAL A 105 -5.44 3.84 -1.70
N GLY A 106 -4.79 2.98 -2.48
CA GLY A 106 -3.72 3.39 -3.37
C GLY A 106 -3.43 2.36 -4.45
N ARG A 107 -2.92 2.83 -5.59
CA ARG A 107 -2.43 1.97 -6.67
C ARG A 107 -0.92 1.78 -6.51
N VAL A 108 -0.46 0.55 -6.57
CA VAL A 108 0.97 0.24 -6.60
C VAL A 108 1.50 0.58 -8.00
N VAL A 109 2.50 1.47 -8.06
CA VAL A 109 3.12 1.88 -9.34
C VAL A 109 4.36 1.06 -9.69
N GLY A 110 4.98 0.43 -8.70
CA GLY A 110 6.17 -0.39 -8.90
C GLY A 110 6.78 -0.86 -7.58
N ARG A 111 7.80 -1.71 -7.72
CA ARG A 111 8.67 -2.10 -6.63
C ARG A 111 9.77 -1.04 -6.47
N LEU A 112 10.03 -0.65 -5.23
CA LEU A 112 11.12 0.25 -4.86
C LEU A 112 12.36 -0.53 -4.38
N TRP A 113 12.18 -1.69 -3.72
CA TRP A 113 13.27 -2.54 -3.22
C TRP A 113 12.81 -4.02 -3.20
N PRO A 114 13.67 -5.03 -3.48
CA PRO A 114 15.12 -4.96 -3.77
C PRO A 114 15.47 -4.69 -5.21
N ARG A 115 14.52 -4.93 -6.10
CA ARG A 115 14.69 -4.87 -7.55
C ARG A 115 13.74 -3.79 -8.06
N PRO A 116 14.17 -2.52 -8.09
CA PRO A 116 13.30 -1.44 -8.51
C PRO A 116 12.77 -1.70 -9.92
N GLY A 117 11.49 -1.41 -10.16
CA GLY A 117 10.90 -1.62 -11.47
C GLY A 117 9.40 -1.84 -11.42
N ARG A 118 8.81 -2.02 -12.61
CA ARG A 118 7.38 -2.36 -12.73
C ARG A 118 7.12 -3.76 -12.17
N LEU A 119 5.94 -3.95 -11.59
CA LEU A 119 5.51 -5.29 -11.22
C LEU A 119 5.15 -6.09 -12.47
N PRO A 120 5.42 -7.41 -12.49
CA PRO A 120 4.98 -8.25 -13.59
C PRO A 120 3.44 -8.29 -13.64
N GLY A 121 2.93 -8.67 -14.81
CA GLY A 121 1.51 -9.01 -14.99
C GLY A 121 1.07 -10.15 -14.08
N ARG A 122 -0.20 -10.52 -14.19
CA ARG A 122 -0.74 -11.68 -13.48
C ARG A 122 0.09 -12.94 -13.84
N PRO A 123 0.46 -13.77 -12.85
CA PRO A 123 1.00 -15.10 -13.14
C PRO A 123 0.00 -15.93 -13.95
N ALA A 124 0.51 -16.78 -14.84
CA ALA A 124 -0.29 -17.78 -15.57
C ALA A 124 -0.90 -18.80 -14.60
#